data_AF-A0A7C5MGD3-F1
#
_entry.id   AF-A0A7C5MGD3-F1
#
_cell.length_a   1.000
_cell.length_b   1.000
_cell.length_c   1.000
_cell.angle_alpha   90.00
_cell.angle_beta   90.00
_cell.angle_gamma   90.00
#
_symmetry.space_group_name_H-M   'P 1'
#
loop_
_entity.id
_entity.type
_entity.pdbx_description
1 polymer ?
#
loop_
_entity_poly.entity_id
_entity_poly.type
_entity_poly.pdbx_seq_one_letter_code
_entity_poly.pdbx_strand_id
1 'polypeptide(L)'
;MAMDDLLDNLNEDQLAAVTHETGPLLVFAGAGSGKTRVITCRIAWLMRERHVPPDRFLAMTFTNKASEEMKHRVQTYVGEGPHWMGTFHSVCLRLLRIYGARLGLPGGFVVYDDGDSEVLLRRILREQGLGRERFAGVASWIDRLKNDGVLEPPEPESRQDAECAAVMKAYQEALRAAGAVDFGDLLCLTAQLLREHEDVRLELAQRFDHILVDEFQDTNLVQYEIVRLLLNPQRDICVVGDDDQSIYSWRGARVSNILDFVKDFPDATVVTLRNNYRSRTPILRAATQVVSRNIRRREKTLLAVRGGGEPVLVHGAFDEVQEAAFVVRNVARALADGTPPSRVAVFFRTNAQSRVFEDAMRNRGIPHRVVGAVRFYQRKEVKDV
;
A
#
# COMPACT_ATOMS: atom_id res chain seq x y z
N MET A 1 -14.33 -12.33 23.09
CA MET A 1 -13.44 -13.50 22.95
C MET A 1 -12.48 -13.51 24.11
N ALA A 2 -12.28 -14.65 24.75
CA ALA A 2 -11.26 -14.80 25.79
C ALA A 2 -9.87 -14.66 25.16
N MET A 3 -8.84 -14.40 25.96
CA MET A 3 -7.49 -14.16 25.45
C MET A 3 -6.83 -15.40 24.87
N ASP A 4 -7.08 -16.55 25.50
CA ASP A 4 -6.66 -17.86 25.03
C ASP A 4 -7.13 -18.05 23.57
N ASP A 5 -8.36 -17.63 23.21
CA ASP A 5 -8.85 -17.69 21.83
C ASP A 5 -7.99 -16.89 20.81
N LEU A 6 -7.36 -15.78 21.22
CA LEU A 6 -6.58 -14.92 20.33
C LEU A 6 -5.24 -15.58 19.97
N LEU A 7 -4.57 -16.14 20.97
CA LEU A 7 -3.23 -16.71 20.84
C LEU A 7 -3.26 -18.20 20.45
N ASP A 8 -4.22 -18.98 20.93
CA ASP A 8 -4.33 -20.44 20.70
C ASP A 8 -4.49 -20.80 19.22
N ASN A 9 -4.98 -19.84 18.42
CA ASN A 9 -5.19 -20.04 16.99
C ASN A 9 -3.99 -19.56 16.13
N LEU A 10 -2.86 -19.19 16.74
CA LEU A 10 -1.63 -18.79 16.06
C LEU A 10 -0.64 -19.97 16.01
N ASN A 11 0.10 -20.09 14.91
CA ASN A 11 1.25 -21.00 14.88
C ASN A 11 2.47 -20.38 15.60
N GLU A 12 3.52 -21.16 15.82
CA GLU A 12 4.75 -20.71 16.51
C GLU A 12 5.37 -19.44 15.89
N ASP A 13 5.50 -19.36 14.56
CA ASP A 13 6.06 -18.18 13.87
C ASP A 13 5.15 -16.95 14.10
N GLN A 14 3.83 -17.12 14.01
CA GLN A 14 2.87 -16.03 14.23
C GLN A 14 2.85 -15.57 15.70
N LEU A 15 2.92 -16.51 16.65
CA LEU A 15 2.97 -16.21 18.07
C LEU A 15 4.22 -15.42 18.41
N ALA A 16 5.39 -15.85 17.93
CA ALA A 16 6.65 -15.14 18.13
C ALA A 16 6.60 -13.70 17.59
N ALA A 17 5.99 -13.47 16.43
CA ALA A 17 5.80 -12.12 15.88
C ALA A 17 4.80 -11.27 16.70
N VAL A 18 3.74 -11.89 17.24
CA VAL A 18 2.72 -11.19 18.04
C VAL A 18 3.27 -10.79 19.41
N THR A 19 4.03 -11.67 20.07
CA THR A 19 4.51 -11.48 21.45
C THR A 19 5.88 -10.82 21.55
N HIS A 20 6.54 -10.50 20.44
CA HIS A 20 7.80 -9.73 20.46
C HIS A 20 7.55 -8.35 21.09
N GLU A 21 8.25 -7.99 22.16
CA GLU A 21 7.88 -6.83 22.97
C GLU A 21 8.42 -5.51 22.39
N THR A 22 9.75 -5.42 22.31
CA THR A 22 10.48 -4.17 22.02
C THR A 22 11.56 -4.41 20.99
N GLY A 23 11.98 -3.35 20.33
CA GLY A 23 12.97 -3.31 19.27
C GLY A 23 12.38 -3.51 17.88
N PRO A 24 13.23 -3.35 16.84
CA PRO A 24 12.81 -3.51 15.46
C PRO A 24 12.43 -4.97 15.16
N LEU A 25 11.27 -5.16 14.53
CA LEU A 25 10.74 -6.45 14.12
C LEU A 25 10.41 -6.43 12.63
N LEU A 26 11.01 -7.36 11.89
CA LEU A 26 10.63 -7.68 10.53
C LEU A 26 9.83 -9.00 10.52
N VAL A 27 8.54 -8.90 10.23
CA VAL A 27 7.70 -10.06 9.93
C VAL A 27 7.73 -10.29 8.43
N PHE A 28 8.65 -11.16 8.01
CA PHE A 28 8.81 -11.52 6.62
C PHE A 28 7.85 -12.65 6.27
N ALA A 29 6.96 -12.43 5.33
CA ALA A 29 5.79 -13.30 5.18
C ALA A 29 5.56 -13.64 3.72
N GLY A 30 5.07 -14.85 3.44
CA GLY A 30 4.58 -15.19 2.10
C GLY A 30 3.12 -14.83 1.90
N ALA A 31 2.65 -14.93 0.65
CA ALA A 31 1.24 -14.84 0.33
C ALA A 31 0.40 -15.79 1.19
N GLY A 32 -0.74 -15.32 1.70
CA GLY A 32 -1.69 -16.15 2.45
C GLY A 32 -1.21 -16.64 3.83
N SER A 33 -0.12 -16.08 4.37
CA SER A 33 0.47 -16.49 5.66
C SER A 33 -0.15 -15.86 6.90
N GLY A 34 -1.03 -14.87 6.71
CA GLY A 34 -1.69 -14.17 7.81
C GLY A 34 -1.00 -12.89 8.26
N LYS A 35 -0.26 -12.18 7.40
CA LYS A 35 0.34 -10.84 7.64
C LYS A 35 -0.57 -9.90 8.46
N THR A 36 -1.75 -9.58 7.91
CA THR A 36 -2.74 -8.71 8.56
C THR A 36 -3.30 -9.32 9.85
N ARG A 37 -3.32 -10.64 9.99
CA ARG A 37 -3.70 -11.29 11.25
C ARG A 37 -2.65 -11.06 12.32
N VAL A 38 -1.36 -11.23 11.99
CA VAL A 38 -0.24 -10.97 12.91
C VAL A 38 -0.25 -9.52 13.38
N ILE A 39 -0.37 -8.55 12.47
CA ILE A 39 -0.33 -7.12 12.86
C ILE A 39 -1.52 -6.74 13.76
N THR A 40 -2.72 -7.26 13.49
CA THR A 40 -3.92 -6.99 14.30
C THR A 40 -3.89 -7.69 15.65
N CYS A 41 -3.43 -8.95 15.71
CA CYS A 41 -3.26 -9.68 16.96
C CYS A 41 -2.15 -9.06 17.82
N ARG A 42 -1.07 -8.57 17.21
CA ARG A 42 0.01 -7.86 17.89
C ARG A 42 -0.49 -6.59 18.59
N ILE A 43 -1.22 -5.73 17.88
CA ILE A 43 -1.82 -4.53 18.48
C ILE A 43 -2.73 -4.93 19.65
N ALA A 44 -3.61 -5.90 19.45
CA ALA A 44 -4.52 -6.38 20.49
C ALA A 44 -3.77 -6.94 21.72
N TRP A 45 -2.70 -7.70 21.50
CA TRP A 45 -1.87 -8.27 22.55
C TRP A 45 -1.12 -7.19 23.34
N LEU A 46 -0.50 -6.21 22.67
CA LEU A 46 0.17 -5.09 23.33
C LEU A 46 -0.81 -4.23 24.15
N MET A 47 -2.02 -4.02 23.64
CA MET A 47 -3.05 -3.28 24.38
C MET A 47 -3.56 -4.02 25.62
N ARG A 48 -3.75 -5.34 25.53
CA ARG A 48 -4.32 -6.14 26.64
C ARG A 48 -3.28 -6.57 27.66
N GLU A 49 -2.17 -7.16 27.21
CA GLU A 49 -1.17 -7.76 28.11
C GLU A 49 -0.16 -6.75 28.58
N ARG A 50 0.24 -5.84 27.69
CA ARG A 50 1.21 -4.80 28.00
C ARG A 50 0.56 -3.49 28.39
N HIS A 51 -0.77 -3.44 28.42
CA HIS A 51 -1.56 -2.29 28.84
C HIS A 51 -1.19 -1.01 28.07
N VAL A 52 -0.75 -1.14 26.82
CA VAL A 52 -0.34 0.00 26.01
C VAL A 52 -1.59 0.77 25.56
N PRO A 53 -1.70 2.08 25.84
CA PRO A 53 -2.87 2.87 25.44
C PRO A 53 -3.03 2.98 23.91
N PRO A 54 -4.27 3.08 23.38
CA PRO A 54 -4.54 3.22 21.94
C PRO A 54 -3.81 4.39 21.25
N ASP A 55 -3.57 5.48 21.99
CA ASP A 55 -2.88 6.69 21.50
C ASP A 55 -1.37 6.50 21.28
N ARG A 56 -0.79 5.41 21.82
CA ARG A 56 0.63 5.09 21.70
C ARG A 56 1.01 4.31 20.45
N PHE A 57 0.02 3.97 19.63
CA PHE A 57 0.22 3.19 18.39
C PHE A 57 0.10 4.08 17.16
N LEU A 58 1.04 3.92 16.22
CA LEU A 58 0.91 4.37 14.84
C LEU A 58 0.86 3.14 13.93
N ALA A 59 -0.27 2.88 13.29
CA ALA A 59 -0.45 1.77 12.35
C ALA A 59 -0.73 2.27 10.93
N MET A 60 0.14 1.91 9.98
CA MET A 60 0.09 2.38 8.60
C MET A 60 -0.08 1.24 7.60
N THR A 61 -0.85 1.50 6.54
CA THR A 61 -1.08 0.59 5.42
C THR A 61 -1.19 1.36 4.09
N PHE A 62 -1.45 0.66 2.98
CA PHE A 62 -1.49 1.25 1.64
C PHE A 62 -2.89 1.64 1.17
N THR A 63 -3.94 1.01 1.69
CA THR A 63 -5.30 1.25 1.21
C THR A 63 -6.26 1.54 2.35
N ASN A 64 -7.24 2.42 2.10
CA ASN A 64 -8.29 2.72 3.09
C ASN A 64 -9.03 1.45 3.52
N LYS A 65 -9.32 0.55 2.58
CA LYS A 65 -9.95 -0.74 2.87
C LYS A 65 -9.13 -1.59 3.85
N ALA A 66 -7.82 -1.69 3.63
CA ALA A 66 -6.95 -2.43 4.54
C ALA A 66 -6.92 -1.79 5.93
N SER A 67 -6.93 -0.46 6.01
CA SER A 67 -6.95 0.27 7.28
C SER A 67 -8.26 0.05 8.03
N GLU A 68 -9.39 0.13 7.34
CA GLU A 68 -10.72 -0.11 7.92
C GLU A 68 -10.86 -1.56 8.41
N GLU A 69 -10.41 -2.52 7.61
CA GLU A 69 -10.41 -3.93 7.98
C GLU A 69 -9.51 -4.20 9.20
N MET A 70 -8.30 -3.60 9.24
CA MET A 70 -7.39 -3.70 10.38
C MET A 70 -8.03 -3.12 11.65
N LYS A 71 -8.65 -1.93 11.55
CA LYS A 71 -9.33 -1.26 12.67
C LYS A 71 -10.48 -2.11 13.21
N HIS A 72 -11.35 -2.60 12.33
CA HIS A 72 -12.46 -3.45 12.71
C HIS A 72 -12.00 -4.73 13.42
N ARG A 73 -10.95 -5.38 12.91
CA ARG A 73 -10.36 -6.57 13.53
C ARG A 73 -9.83 -6.27 14.94
N VAL A 74 -9.04 -5.20 15.12
CA VAL A 74 -8.53 -4.83 16.45
C VAL A 74 -9.67 -4.51 17.42
N GLN A 75 -10.66 -3.73 16.99
CA GLN A 75 -11.84 -3.42 17.81
C GLN A 75 -12.62 -4.68 18.21
N THR A 76 -12.67 -5.69 17.34
CA THR A 76 -13.30 -6.98 17.67
C THR A 76 -12.55 -7.71 18.79
N TYR A 77 -11.22 -7.53 18.89
CA TYR A 77 -10.39 -8.18 19.90
C TYR A 77 -10.37 -7.46 21.25
N VAL A 78 -10.36 -6.11 21.24
CA VAL A 78 -10.09 -5.31 22.46
C VAL A 78 -11.07 -4.16 22.68
N GLY A 79 -12.13 -4.05 21.86
CA GLY A 79 -13.18 -3.03 21.97
C GLY A 79 -12.81 -1.69 21.32
N GLU A 80 -11.59 -1.21 21.56
CA GLU A 80 -11.07 0.05 21.00
C GLU A 80 -9.82 -0.20 20.14
N GLY A 81 -9.67 0.52 19.03
CA GLY A 81 -8.48 0.40 18.16
C GLY A 81 -7.56 1.61 18.30
N PRO A 82 -6.32 1.53 17.77
CA PRO A 82 -5.41 2.67 17.69
C PRO A 82 -6.05 3.93 17.13
N HIS A 83 -5.75 5.06 17.76
CA HIS A 83 -6.27 6.35 17.29
C HIS A 83 -5.53 6.84 16.04
N TRP A 84 -4.27 6.41 15.86
CA TRP A 84 -3.46 6.69 14.66
C TRP A 84 -3.35 5.44 13.79
N MET A 85 -4.43 5.13 13.09
CA MET A 85 -4.47 4.06 12.09
C MET A 85 -4.98 4.62 10.77
N GLY A 86 -4.24 4.40 9.68
CA GLY A 86 -4.60 4.97 8.38
C GLY A 86 -3.68 4.53 7.25
N THR A 87 -3.91 5.09 6.07
CA THR A 87 -2.87 5.06 5.03
C THR A 87 -1.76 6.06 5.34
N PHE A 88 -0.59 5.89 4.72
CA PHE A 88 0.48 6.90 4.78
C PHE A 88 -0.03 8.32 4.50
N HIS A 89 -0.82 8.49 3.43
CA HIS A 89 -1.39 9.79 3.06
C HIS A 89 -2.39 10.31 4.10
N SER A 90 -3.25 9.45 4.65
CA SER A 90 -4.20 9.85 5.70
C SER A 90 -3.50 10.30 6.98
N VAL A 91 -2.42 9.60 7.37
CA VAL A 91 -1.60 9.97 8.54
C VAL A 91 -0.87 11.28 8.28
N CYS A 92 -0.19 11.42 7.13
CA CYS A 92 0.51 12.63 6.74
C CYS A 92 -0.43 13.85 6.67
N LEU A 93 -1.62 13.68 6.08
CA LEU A 93 -2.65 14.71 6.07
C LEU A 93 -3.02 15.12 7.50
N ARG A 94 -3.28 14.17 8.41
CA ARG A 94 -3.61 14.48 9.80
C ARG A 94 -2.48 15.23 10.50
N LEU A 95 -1.22 14.81 10.31
CA LEU A 95 -0.06 15.51 10.86
C LEU A 95 0.06 16.93 10.33
N LEU A 96 -0.08 17.14 9.02
CA LEU A 96 -0.05 18.47 8.40
C LEU A 96 -1.26 19.33 8.79
N ARG A 97 -2.42 18.74 9.11
CA ARG A 97 -3.54 19.51 9.68
C ARG A 97 -3.25 20.03 11.09
N ILE A 98 -2.46 19.30 11.87
CA ILE A 98 -2.11 19.68 13.25
C ILE A 98 -0.91 20.65 13.25
N TYR A 99 0.13 20.33 12.49
CA TYR A 99 1.44 21.00 12.56
C TYR A 99 1.81 21.80 11.30
N GLY A 100 1.01 21.75 10.24
CA GLY A 100 1.36 22.35 8.94
C GLY A 100 1.56 23.87 8.96
N ALA A 101 1.00 24.57 9.95
CA ALA A 101 1.25 25.99 10.17
C ALA A 101 2.74 26.29 10.43
N ARG A 102 3.51 25.33 10.96
CA ARG A 102 4.97 25.45 11.15
C ARG A 102 5.73 25.58 9.82
N LEU A 103 5.17 24.98 8.76
CA LEU A 103 5.68 25.10 7.38
C LEU A 103 5.02 26.25 6.60
N GLY A 104 4.22 27.10 7.25
CA GLY A 104 3.48 28.17 6.60
C GLY A 104 2.29 27.68 5.74
N LEU A 105 1.83 26.43 5.91
CA LEU A 105 0.62 25.97 5.23
C LEU A 105 -0.61 26.72 5.78
N PRO A 106 -1.53 27.17 4.90
CA PRO A 106 -2.74 27.83 5.34
C PRO A 106 -3.63 26.87 6.11
N GLY A 107 -4.30 27.40 7.15
CA GLY A 107 -5.36 26.68 7.85
C GLY A 107 -6.44 26.27 6.86
N GLY A 108 -6.66 24.96 6.69
CA GLY A 108 -7.64 24.45 5.75
C GLY A 108 -7.17 24.29 4.30
N PHE A 109 -5.86 24.19 4.04
CA PHE A 109 -5.32 23.88 2.70
C PHE A 109 -6.10 22.76 1.97
N VAL A 110 -6.27 22.87 0.66
CA VAL A 110 -7.02 21.89 -0.14
C VAL A 110 -6.09 20.77 -0.61
N VAL A 111 -6.59 19.53 -0.68
CA VAL A 111 -5.85 18.41 -1.27
C VAL A 111 -6.35 18.21 -2.70
N TYR A 112 -5.48 18.39 -3.68
CA TYR A 112 -5.79 18.16 -5.09
C TYR A 112 -5.80 16.66 -5.38
N ASP A 113 -6.83 16.20 -6.09
CA ASP A 113 -6.87 14.85 -6.63
C ASP A 113 -6.06 14.72 -7.93
N ASP A 114 -5.90 13.49 -8.44
CA ASP A 114 -5.14 13.22 -9.67
C ASP A 114 -5.65 14.07 -10.87
N GLY A 115 -6.95 14.34 -10.93
CA GLY A 115 -7.57 15.13 -11.99
C GLY A 115 -7.31 16.63 -11.82
N ASP A 116 -7.38 17.15 -10.59
CA ASP A 116 -7.08 18.55 -10.29
C ASP A 116 -5.60 18.85 -10.57
N SER A 117 -4.71 17.96 -10.13
CA SER A 117 -3.27 17.99 -10.44
C SER A 117 -3.00 17.91 -11.93
N GLU A 118 -3.71 17.03 -12.67
CA GLU A 118 -3.59 16.94 -14.13
C GLU A 118 -4.00 18.25 -14.82
N VAL A 119 -5.14 18.83 -14.44
CA VAL A 119 -5.63 20.09 -15.01
C VAL A 119 -4.62 21.22 -14.76
N LEU A 120 -4.10 21.32 -13.53
CA LEU A 120 -3.10 22.32 -13.17
C LEU A 120 -1.81 22.15 -13.98
N LEU A 121 -1.27 20.93 -14.05
CA LEU A 121 -0.03 20.66 -14.78
C LEU A 121 -0.19 20.93 -16.29
N ARG A 122 -1.33 20.55 -16.90
CA ARG A 122 -1.61 20.86 -18.31
C ARG A 122 -1.70 22.37 -18.57
N ARG A 123 -2.24 23.14 -17.63
CA ARG A 123 -2.28 24.60 -17.72
C ARG A 123 -0.86 25.18 -17.76
N ILE A 124 0.02 24.74 -16.85
CA ILE A 124 1.40 25.23 -16.74
C ILE A 124 2.22 24.87 -17.97
N LEU A 125 2.08 23.64 -18.49
CA LEU A 125 2.75 23.24 -19.74
C LEU A 125 2.39 24.20 -20.89
N ARG A 126 1.11 24.54 -21.03
CA ARG A 126 0.65 25.50 -22.05
C ARG A 126 1.22 26.90 -21.83
N GLU A 127 1.27 27.38 -20.58
CA GLU A 127 1.84 28.69 -20.23
C GLU A 127 3.34 28.77 -20.53
N GLN A 128 4.07 27.65 -20.42
CA GLN A 128 5.48 27.55 -20.78
C GLN A 128 5.73 27.22 -22.26
N GLY A 129 4.69 27.19 -23.10
CA GLY A 129 4.80 26.91 -24.53
C GLY A 129 5.15 25.45 -24.87
N LEU A 130 4.92 24.52 -23.94
CA LEU A 130 5.19 23.09 -24.11
C LEU A 130 3.95 22.35 -24.66
N GLY A 131 4.19 21.42 -25.57
CA GLY A 131 3.14 20.63 -26.21
C GLY A 131 2.48 19.62 -25.26
N ARG A 132 1.26 19.20 -25.59
CA ARG A 132 0.44 18.28 -24.77
C ARG A 132 1.08 16.90 -24.62
N GLU A 133 1.87 16.48 -25.60
CA GLU A 133 2.64 15.23 -25.61
C GLU A 133 3.69 15.16 -24.49
N ARG A 134 4.12 16.31 -23.96
CA ARG A 134 5.10 16.39 -22.86
C ARG A 134 4.52 16.00 -21.50
N PHE A 135 3.20 16.04 -21.36
CA PHE A 135 2.51 15.82 -20.09
C PHE A 135 2.93 14.52 -19.38
N ALA A 136 2.91 13.38 -20.09
CA ALA A 136 3.20 12.10 -19.47
C ALA A 136 4.64 12.02 -18.93
N GLY A 137 5.60 12.56 -19.67
CA GLY A 137 7.01 12.60 -19.26
C GLY A 137 7.23 13.48 -18.04
N VAL A 138 6.68 14.69 -18.05
CA VAL A 138 6.82 15.64 -16.93
C VAL A 138 6.09 15.16 -15.68
N ALA A 139 4.86 14.66 -15.82
CA ALA A 139 4.09 14.12 -14.69
C ALA A 139 4.82 12.95 -14.02
N SER A 140 5.37 12.02 -14.82
CA SER A 140 6.17 10.90 -14.30
C SER A 140 7.48 11.36 -13.63
N TRP A 141 8.10 12.43 -14.14
CA TRP A 141 9.32 12.98 -13.55
C TRP A 141 9.04 13.63 -12.19
N ILE A 142 7.99 14.46 -12.09
CA ILE A 142 7.55 15.07 -10.83
C ILE A 142 7.15 13.99 -9.81
N ASP A 143 6.32 13.02 -10.21
CA ASP A 143 5.89 11.93 -9.32
C ASP A 143 7.07 11.14 -8.76
N ARG A 144 8.08 10.85 -9.60
CA ARG A 144 9.31 10.17 -9.17
C ARG A 144 10.06 10.97 -8.11
N LEU A 145 10.27 12.27 -8.34
CA LEU A 145 10.96 13.14 -7.39
C LEU A 145 10.20 13.23 -6.06
N LYS A 146 8.87 13.39 -6.11
CA LYS A 146 8.05 13.42 -4.87
C LYS A 146 8.08 12.07 -4.13
N ASN A 147 8.09 10.93 -4.83
CA ASN A 147 8.28 9.61 -4.21
C ASN A 147 9.66 9.44 -3.55
N ASP A 148 10.64 10.23 -4.00
CA ASP A 148 11.98 10.32 -3.42
C ASP A 148 12.12 11.42 -2.35
N GLY A 149 11.03 12.10 -1.99
CA GLY A 149 11.03 13.14 -0.95
C GLY A 149 11.51 14.51 -1.43
N VAL A 150 11.62 14.70 -2.74
CA VAL A 150 12.12 15.91 -3.38
C VAL A 150 10.94 16.80 -3.78
N LEU A 151 10.77 17.90 -3.05
CA LEU A 151 9.71 18.89 -3.29
C LEU A 151 10.15 20.00 -4.26
N GLU A 152 11.43 20.34 -4.26
CA GLU A 152 12.04 21.31 -5.16
C GLU A 152 12.98 20.57 -6.12
N PRO A 153 12.92 20.86 -7.43
CA PRO A 153 13.71 20.12 -8.41
C PRO A 153 15.21 20.33 -8.17
N PRO A 154 16.05 19.28 -8.32
CA PRO A 154 17.49 19.42 -8.22
C PRO A 154 18.07 20.21 -9.41
N GLU A 155 19.36 20.58 -9.31
CA GLU A 155 20.12 21.12 -10.44
C GLU A 155 20.00 20.19 -11.66
N PRO A 156 19.58 20.70 -12.83
CA PRO A 156 19.31 19.86 -13.99
C PRO A 156 20.60 19.36 -14.66
N GLU A 157 20.69 18.06 -14.92
CA GLU A 157 21.84 17.44 -15.59
C GLU A 157 21.71 17.43 -17.13
N SER A 158 20.50 17.69 -17.65
CA SER A 158 20.22 17.70 -19.09
C SER A 158 19.24 18.80 -19.46
N ARG A 159 19.14 19.10 -20.76
CA ARG A 159 18.12 20.04 -21.28
C ARG A 159 16.70 19.58 -20.96
N GLN A 160 16.46 18.27 -20.99
CA GLN A 160 15.15 17.71 -20.66
C GLN A 160 14.83 17.89 -19.17
N ASP A 161 15.81 17.68 -18.29
CA ASP A 161 15.64 17.90 -16.86
C ASP A 161 15.45 19.39 -16.54
N ALA A 162 16.15 20.29 -17.23
CA ALA A 162 15.96 21.73 -17.06
C ALA A 162 14.52 22.17 -17.37
N GLU A 163 13.92 21.60 -18.42
CA GLU A 163 12.52 21.84 -18.74
C GLU A 163 11.58 21.26 -17.67
N CYS A 164 11.80 20.01 -17.24
CA CYS A 164 10.98 19.39 -16.20
C CYS A 164 11.09 20.14 -14.86
N ALA A 165 12.29 20.62 -14.51
CA ALA A 165 12.55 21.43 -13.32
C ALA A 165 11.81 22.77 -13.38
N ALA A 166 11.84 23.46 -14.52
CA ALA A 166 11.09 24.71 -14.71
C ALA A 166 9.57 24.50 -14.58
N VAL A 167 9.03 23.40 -15.10
CA VAL A 167 7.61 23.04 -14.94
C VAL A 167 7.29 22.68 -13.49
N MET A 168 8.11 21.87 -12.84
CA MET A 168 7.92 21.46 -11.45
C MET A 168 7.93 22.66 -10.50
N LYS A 169 8.86 23.61 -10.70
CA LYS A 169 8.93 24.84 -9.91
C LYS A 169 7.64 25.65 -10.03
N ALA A 170 7.19 25.92 -11.25
CA ALA A 170 5.93 26.63 -11.50
C ALA A 170 4.70 25.88 -10.95
N TYR A 171 4.71 24.54 -11.00
CA TYR A 171 3.67 23.69 -10.43
C TYR A 171 3.58 23.81 -8.91
N GLN A 172 4.70 23.73 -8.20
CA GLN A 172 4.74 23.89 -6.74
C GLN A 172 4.38 25.33 -6.32
N GLU A 173 4.83 26.34 -7.07
CA GLU A 173 4.44 27.73 -6.84
C GLU A 173 2.92 27.93 -7.01
N ALA A 174 2.32 27.34 -8.05
CA ALA A 174 0.90 27.44 -8.31
C ALA A 174 0.06 26.72 -7.24
N LEU A 175 0.50 25.55 -6.75
CA LEU A 175 -0.13 24.86 -5.63
C LEU A 175 -0.09 25.70 -4.35
N ARG A 176 1.10 26.25 -4.03
CA ARG A 176 1.28 27.12 -2.86
C ARG A 176 0.40 28.37 -2.94
N ALA A 177 0.34 29.02 -4.10
CA ALA A 177 -0.52 30.19 -4.33
C ALA A 177 -2.01 29.88 -4.19
N ALA A 178 -2.44 28.66 -4.53
CA ALA A 178 -3.80 28.19 -4.35
C ALA A 178 -4.11 27.73 -2.91
N GLY A 179 -3.13 27.73 -2.01
CA GLY A 179 -3.27 27.10 -0.69
C GLY A 179 -3.59 25.61 -0.79
N ALA A 180 -3.03 24.94 -1.79
CA ALA A 180 -3.28 23.55 -2.11
C ALA A 180 -2.01 22.70 -2.00
N VAL A 181 -2.20 21.40 -1.80
CA VAL A 181 -1.15 20.36 -1.84
C VAL A 181 -1.68 19.17 -2.63
N ASP A 182 -0.82 18.41 -3.30
CA ASP A 182 -1.21 17.13 -3.90
C ASP A 182 -0.81 15.92 -3.03
N PHE A 183 -1.10 14.71 -3.49
CA PHE A 183 -0.77 13.49 -2.75
C PHE A 183 0.73 13.32 -2.49
N GLY A 184 1.59 13.69 -3.44
CA GLY A 184 3.04 13.63 -3.27
C GLY A 184 3.53 14.65 -2.24
N ASP A 185 2.96 15.86 -2.26
CA ASP A 185 3.27 16.92 -1.30
C ASP A 185 2.92 16.51 0.13
N LEU A 186 1.84 15.77 0.36
CA LEU A 186 1.50 15.28 1.70
C LEU A 186 2.68 14.51 2.32
N LEU A 187 3.35 13.68 1.53
CA LEU A 187 4.52 12.92 1.99
C LEU A 187 5.74 13.82 2.13
N CYS A 188 6.10 14.57 1.09
CA CYS A 188 7.27 15.43 1.07
C CYS A 188 7.24 16.49 2.19
N LEU A 189 6.12 17.18 2.37
CA LEU A 189 5.94 18.19 3.41
C LEU A 189 5.95 17.57 4.81
N THR A 190 5.43 16.35 4.98
CA THR A 190 5.53 15.65 6.28
C THR A 190 6.98 15.28 6.58
N ALA A 191 7.73 14.78 5.60
CA ALA A 191 9.16 14.52 5.77
C ALA A 191 9.93 15.82 6.08
N GLN A 192 9.62 16.92 5.37
CA GLN A 192 10.19 18.24 5.64
C GLN A 192 9.89 18.71 7.07
N LEU A 193 8.63 18.64 7.51
CA LEU A 193 8.20 18.98 8.86
C LEU A 193 9.07 18.25 9.91
N LEU A 194 9.22 16.94 9.75
CA LEU A 194 9.96 16.11 10.70
C LEU A 194 11.49 16.32 10.67
N ARG A 195 12.03 16.77 9.52
CA ARG A 195 13.44 17.15 9.38
C ARG A 195 13.73 18.50 10.02
N GLU A 196 12.89 19.49 9.75
CA GLU A 196 13.14 20.90 10.09
C GLU A 196 12.63 21.29 11.49
N HIS A 197 11.62 20.60 12.01
CA HIS A 197 11.01 20.88 13.31
C HIS A 197 11.26 19.74 14.30
N GLU A 198 12.42 19.76 14.94
CA GLU A 198 12.83 18.76 15.93
C GLU A 198 11.86 18.67 17.12
N ASP A 199 11.26 19.78 17.56
CA ASP A 199 10.26 19.80 18.63
C ASP A 199 9.06 18.90 18.30
N VAL A 200 8.54 19.02 17.07
CA VAL A 200 7.43 18.19 16.57
C VAL A 200 7.85 16.73 16.45
N ARG A 201 9.06 16.47 15.91
CA ARG A 201 9.61 15.11 15.79
C ARG A 201 9.71 14.43 17.15
N LEU A 202 10.27 15.12 18.16
CA LEU A 202 10.43 14.58 19.51
C LEU A 202 9.08 14.34 20.20
N GLU A 203 8.11 15.24 20.02
CA GLU A 203 6.75 15.02 20.55
C GLU A 203 6.13 13.74 19.95
N LEU A 204 6.22 13.56 18.64
CA LEU A 204 5.65 12.39 17.96
C LEU A 204 6.40 11.10 18.30
N ALA A 205 7.72 11.14 18.37
CA ALA A 205 8.54 10.01 18.80
C ALA A 205 8.26 9.62 20.26
N GLN A 206 7.97 10.58 21.14
CA GLN A 206 7.53 10.30 22.51
C GLN A 206 6.09 9.82 22.59
N ARG A 207 5.24 10.17 21.62
CA ARG A 207 3.84 9.74 21.57
C ARG A 207 3.72 8.29 21.11
N PHE A 208 4.42 7.92 20.04
CA PHE A 208 4.28 6.60 19.42
C PHE A 208 5.29 5.62 20.00
N ASP A 209 4.83 4.83 20.97
CA ASP A 209 5.61 3.72 21.54
C ASP A 209 5.73 2.56 20.55
N HIS A 210 4.76 2.38 19.64
CA HIS A 210 4.80 1.32 18.63
C HIS A 210 4.40 1.82 17.26
N ILE A 211 5.30 1.69 16.29
CA ILE A 211 5.03 1.94 14.87
C ILE A 211 4.86 0.62 14.13
N LEU A 212 3.72 0.43 13.48
CA LEU A 212 3.40 -0.77 12.72
C LEU A 212 3.15 -0.42 11.25
N VAL A 213 3.81 -1.11 10.33
CA VAL A 213 3.65 -0.86 8.88
C VAL A 213 3.33 -2.15 8.15
N ASP A 214 2.15 -2.23 7.54
CA ASP A 214 1.73 -3.34 6.67
C ASP A 214 2.12 -3.07 5.20
N GLU A 215 2.29 -4.15 4.43
CA GLU A 215 2.73 -4.14 3.03
C GLU A 215 4.02 -3.33 2.79
N PHE A 216 5.00 -3.50 3.68
CA PHE A 216 6.23 -2.69 3.70
C PHE A 216 7.05 -2.76 2.41
N GLN A 217 6.92 -3.82 1.62
CA GLN A 217 7.57 -3.94 0.31
C GLN A 217 7.17 -2.86 -0.70
N ASP A 218 5.97 -2.28 -0.52
CA ASP A 218 5.41 -1.31 -1.45
C ASP A 218 5.77 0.14 -1.08
N THR A 219 6.59 0.33 -0.04
CA THR A 219 7.02 1.67 0.42
C THR A 219 7.97 2.32 -0.56
N ASN A 220 7.79 3.62 -0.81
CA ASN A 220 8.76 4.46 -1.52
C ASN A 220 9.80 5.04 -0.52
N LEU A 221 10.73 5.87 -1.02
CA LEU A 221 11.82 6.39 -0.19
C LEU A 221 11.31 7.38 0.86
N VAL A 222 10.41 8.31 0.49
CA VAL A 222 9.89 9.31 1.43
C VAL A 222 9.03 8.69 2.53
N GLN A 223 8.24 7.65 2.22
CA GLN A 223 7.47 6.90 3.22
C GLN A 223 8.40 6.21 4.23
N TYR A 224 9.49 5.62 3.74
CA TYR A 224 10.50 5.01 4.58
C TYR A 224 11.20 6.05 5.48
N GLU A 225 11.55 7.21 4.92
CA GLU A 225 12.13 8.33 5.67
C GLU A 225 11.19 8.82 6.79
N ILE A 226 9.91 9.04 6.49
CA ILE A 226 8.89 9.46 7.48
C ILE A 226 8.84 8.47 8.64
N VAL A 227 8.79 7.17 8.35
CA VAL A 227 8.79 6.12 9.37
C VAL A 227 10.04 6.21 10.24
N ARG A 228 11.22 6.36 9.63
CA ARG A 228 12.49 6.48 10.37
C ARG A 228 12.55 7.72 11.26
N LEU A 229 12.04 8.86 10.79
CA LEU A 229 12.03 10.11 11.54
C LEU A 229 11.07 10.05 12.75
N LEU A 230 10.03 9.22 12.69
CA LEU A 230 9.06 9.05 13.77
C LEU A 230 9.50 8.05 14.85
N LEU A 231 10.62 7.33 14.66
CA LEU A 231 11.06 6.31 15.61
C LEU A 231 11.40 6.92 16.97
N ASN A 232 10.90 6.27 18.01
CA ASN A 232 11.32 6.51 19.39
C ASN A 232 12.77 6.00 19.64
N PRO A 233 13.41 6.36 20.77
CA PRO A 233 14.76 5.88 21.09
C PRO A 233 14.91 4.35 21.12
N GLN A 234 13.84 3.63 21.49
CA GLN A 234 13.77 2.16 21.49
C GLN A 234 13.72 1.57 20.07
N ARG A 235 13.37 2.40 19.07
CA ARG A 235 13.15 2.01 17.67
C ARG A 235 12.11 0.89 17.56
N ASP A 236 11.02 1.03 18.31
CA ASP A 236 9.92 0.07 18.36
C ASP A 236 9.08 0.12 17.08
N ILE A 237 9.59 -0.55 16.05
CA ILE A 237 8.94 -0.69 14.76
C ILE A 237 8.67 -2.15 14.42
N CYS A 238 7.46 -2.44 13.96
CA CYS A 238 7.08 -3.73 13.40
C CYS A 238 6.66 -3.55 11.95
N VAL A 239 7.49 -4.03 11.01
CA VAL A 239 7.15 -4.04 9.59
C VAL A 239 6.73 -5.42 9.15
N VAL A 240 5.69 -5.50 8.32
CA VAL A 240 5.17 -6.74 7.75
C VAL A 240 5.18 -6.62 6.23
N GLY A 241 5.70 -7.62 5.53
CA GLY A 241 5.70 -7.58 4.07
C GLY A 241 6.20 -8.83 3.39
N ASP A 242 6.10 -8.81 2.06
CA ASP A 242 6.49 -9.89 1.16
C ASP A 242 7.15 -9.29 -0.09
N ASP A 243 8.48 -9.42 -0.23
CA ASP A 243 9.23 -8.95 -1.42
C ASP A 243 8.70 -9.54 -2.74
N ASP A 244 8.24 -10.80 -2.70
CA ASP A 244 7.64 -11.49 -3.85
C ASP A 244 6.29 -10.86 -4.29
N GLN A 245 5.71 -9.94 -3.50
CA GLN A 245 4.45 -9.21 -3.80
C GLN A 245 4.65 -7.73 -4.15
N SER A 246 5.88 -7.24 -4.27
CA SER A 246 6.14 -5.84 -4.66
C SER A 246 5.75 -5.58 -6.13
N ILE A 247 4.56 -5.01 -6.35
CA ILE A 247 4.00 -4.75 -7.70
C ILE A 247 3.83 -3.25 -8.03
N TYR A 248 4.21 -2.36 -7.10
CA TYR A 248 4.06 -0.91 -7.24
C TYR A 248 5.37 -0.16 -7.58
N SER A 249 6.37 -0.83 -8.15
CA SER A 249 7.65 -0.19 -8.51
C SER A 249 7.49 0.98 -9.49
N TRP A 250 6.50 0.91 -10.37
CA TRP A 250 6.12 2.01 -11.29
C TRP A 250 5.53 3.24 -10.59
N ARG A 251 5.15 3.12 -9.31
CA ARG A 251 4.75 4.22 -8.40
C ARG A 251 5.85 4.59 -7.40
N GLY A 252 7.09 4.21 -7.68
CA GLY A 252 8.24 4.52 -6.83
C GLY A 252 8.46 3.58 -5.64
N ALA A 253 7.72 2.47 -5.52
CA ALA A 253 7.99 1.47 -4.47
C ALA A 253 9.41 0.91 -4.60
N ARG A 254 10.13 0.84 -3.49
CA ARG A 254 11.51 0.35 -3.41
C ARG A 254 11.55 -0.93 -2.57
N VAL A 255 11.52 -2.08 -3.24
CA VAL A 255 11.63 -3.40 -2.58
C VAL A 255 12.90 -3.55 -1.73
N SER A 256 13.95 -2.76 -2.00
CA SER A 256 15.14 -2.67 -1.15
C SER A 256 14.79 -2.28 0.29
N ASN A 257 13.75 -1.46 0.53
CA ASN A 257 13.36 -1.05 1.88
C ASN A 257 13.09 -2.25 2.80
N ILE A 258 12.39 -3.28 2.30
CA ILE A 258 12.15 -4.50 3.08
C ILE A 258 13.36 -5.44 3.08
N LEU A 259 14.07 -5.56 1.95
CA LEU A 259 15.21 -6.47 1.81
C LEU A 259 16.42 -6.05 2.65
N ASP A 260 16.62 -4.74 2.78
CA ASP A 260 17.72 -4.09 3.48
C ASP A 260 17.34 -3.65 4.91
N PHE A 261 16.14 -3.98 5.38
CA PHE A 261 15.68 -3.60 6.73
C PHE A 261 16.68 -3.98 7.83
N VAL A 262 17.25 -5.19 7.78
CA VAL A 262 18.28 -5.64 8.75
C VAL A 262 19.63 -4.94 8.62
N LYS A 263 19.88 -4.21 7.52
CA LYS A 263 21.06 -3.33 7.41
C LYS A 263 20.82 -2.02 8.16
N ASP A 264 19.61 -1.48 8.07
CA ASP A 264 19.22 -0.26 8.77
C ASP A 264 18.92 -0.50 10.27
N PHE A 265 18.49 -1.71 10.61
CA PHE A 265 18.23 -2.18 11.97
C PHE A 265 19.02 -3.48 12.25
N PRO A 266 20.32 -3.40 12.54
CA PRO A 266 21.16 -4.58 12.77
C PRO A 266 20.73 -5.47 13.94
N ASP A 267 20.02 -4.89 14.91
CA ASP A 267 19.44 -5.55 16.08
C ASP A 267 18.00 -6.05 15.84
N ALA A 268 17.50 -5.99 14.60
CA ALA A 268 16.15 -6.42 14.29
C ALA A 268 15.94 -7.92 14.47
N THR A 269 14.84 -8.29 15.13
CA THR A 269 14.33 -9.66 15.10
C THR A 269 13.64 -9.91 13.75
N VAL A 270 13.97 -11.03 13.09
CA VAL A 270 13.31 -11.43 11.84
C VAL A 270 12.49 -12.69 12.09
N VAL A 271 11.17 -12.59 11.88
CA VAL A 271 10.25 -13.73 11.96
C VAL A 271 9.74 -14.05 10.56
N THR A 272 9.94 -15.28 10.09
CA THR A 272 9.47 -15.71 8.76
C THR A 272 8.20 -16.54 8.86
N LEU A 273 7.08 -16.05 8.31
CA LEU A 273 5.81 -16.78 8.29
C LEU A 273 5.75 -17.76 7.12
N ARG A 274 5.90 -19.06 7.42
CA ARG A 274 6.01 -20.13 6.41
C ARG A 274 4.67 -20.77 6.03
N ASN A 275 3.69 -20.78 6.94
CA ASN A 275 2.43 -21.48 6.72
C ASN A 275 1.46 -20.65 5.87
N ASN A 276 0.99 -21.19 4.75
CA ASN A 276 -0.04 -20.63 3.89
C ASN A 276 -1.42 -21.24 4.23
N TYR A 277 -2.34 -20.39 4.65
CA TYR A 277 -3.70 -20.77 5.07
C TYR A 277 -4.76 -20.54 3.99
N ARG A 278 -4.38 -19.95 2.84
CA ARG A 278 -5.29 -19.51 1.77
C ARG A 278 -5.41 -20.55 0.66
N SER A 279 -4.28 -21.03 0.17
CA SER A 279 -4.15 -21.83 -1.04
C SER A 279 -3.85 -23.29 -0.73
N ARG A 280 -4.24 -24.19 -1.63
CA ARG A 280 -3.90 -25.62 -1.59
C ARG A 280 -2.54 -25.85 -2.24
N THR A 281 -1.93 -27.02 -1.99
CA THR A 281 -0.58 -27.38 -2.44
C THR A 281 -0.35 -27.17 -3.95
N PRO A 282 -1.24 -27.56 -4.88
CA PRO A 282 -0.98 -27.39 -6.31
C PRO A 282 -0.85 -25.91 -6.73
N ILE A 283 -1.70 -25.03 -6.20
CA ILE A 283 -1.65 -23.59 -6.45
C ILE A 283 -0.37 -22.99 -5.85
N LEU A 284 -0.06 -23.35 -4.60
CA LEU A 284 1.13 -22.84 -3.93
C LEU A 284 2.41 -23.27 -4.66
N ARG A 285 2.49 -24.53 -5.10
CA ARG A 285 3.62 -25.05 -5.86
C ARG A 285 3.80 -24.30 -7.18
N ALA A 286 2.71 -24.06 -7.92
CA ALA A 286 2.78 -23.30 -9.17
C ALA A 286 3.31 -21.87 -8.91
N ALA A 287 2.78 -21.17 -7.91
CA ALA A 287 3.24 -19.85 -7.53
C ALA A 287 4.73 -19.84 -7.13
N THR A 288 5.16 -20.79 -6.30
CA THR A 288 6.57 -20.92 -5.86
C THR A 288 7.52 -21.17 -7.04
N GLN A 289 7.12 -22.00 -8.01
CA GLN A 289 7.96 -22.29 -9.18
C GLN A 289 8.10 -21.10 -10.14
N VAL A 290 7.07 -20.25 -10.25
CA VAL A 290 7.16 -19.01 -11.03
C VAL A 290 8.10 -18.03 -10.32
N VAL A 291 7.86 -17.78 -9.03
CA VAL A 291 8.62 -16.74 -8.30
C VAL A 291 10.07 -17.13 -8.02
N SER A 292 10.40 -18.42 -7.98
CA SER A 292 11.79 -18.89 -7.82
C SER A 292 12.71 -18.49 -8.97
N ARG A 293 12.18 -17.97 -10.08
CA ARG A 293 12.96 -17.46 -11.21
C ARG A 293 13.45 -16.01 -10.99
N ASN A 294 12.97 -15.31 -9.96
CA ASN A 294 13.39 -13.95 -9.66
C ASN A 294 14.79 -13.91 -9.04
N ILE A 295 15.61 -12.94 -9.47
CA ILE A 295 17.03 -12.82 -9.06
C ILE A 295 17.18 -12.10 -7.71
N ARG A 296 16.45 -10.99 -7.50
CA ARG A 296 16.53 -10.17 -6.28
C ARG A 296 15.37 -10.50 -5.35
N ARG A 297 15.52 -11.60 -4.60
CA ARG A 297 14.55 -12.06 -3.59
C ARG A 297 15.26 -12.67 -2.39
N ARG A 298 14.61 -12.71 -1.24
CA ARG A 298 15.00 -13.63 -0.16
C ARG A 298 14.29 -14.96 -0.32
N GLU A 299 15.06 -16.04 -0.27
CA GLU A 299 14.50 -17.37 -0.34
C GLU A 299 13.58 -17.62 0.86
N LYS A 300 12.37 -18.10 0.56
CA LYS A 300 11.38 -18.47 1.58
C LYS A 300 10.65 -19.72 1.13
N THR A 301 10.41 -20.64 2.07
CA THR A 301 9.63 -21.86 1.83
C THR A 301 8.23 -21.67 2.41
N LEU A 302 7.21 -21.84 1.56
CA LEU A 302 5.81 -21.77 1.96
C LEU A 302 5.19 -23.17 2.02
N LEU A 303 4.45 -23.45 3.09
CA LEU A 303 3.80 -24.72 3.38
C LEU A 303 2.28 -24.56 3.34
N ALA A 304 1.59 -25.31 2.49
CA ALA A 304 0.13 -25.23 2.39
C ALA A 304 -0.54 -26.03 3.52
N VAL A 305 -1.22 -25.32 4.44
CA VAL A 305 -1.93 -25.95 5.58
C VAL A 305 -3.15 -26.75 5.12
N ARG A 306 -3.82 -26.31 4.05
CA ARG A 306 -5.01 -26.99 3.50
C ARG A 306 -4.70 -28.30 2.77
N GLY A 307 -3.42 -28.63 2.57
CA GLY A 307 -2.99 -29.83 1.86
C GLY A 307 -3.37 -29.85 0.38
N GLY A 308 -3.65 -31.05 -0.14
CA GLY A 308 -3.92 -31.34 -1.55
C GLY A 308 -5.09 -30.57 -2.17
N GLY A 309 -5.31 -30.75 -3.47
CA GLY A 309 -6.33 -30.06 -4.23
C GLY A 309 -6.30 -30.43 -5.70
N GLU A 310 -7.17 -29.79 -6.47
CA GLU A 310 -7.17 -29.90 -7.93
C GLU A 310 -5.89 -29.29 -8.52
N PRO A 311 -5.36 -29.88 -9.62
CA PRO A 311 -4.24 -29.30 -10.33
C PRO A 311 -4.61 -27.94 -10.94
N VAL A 312 -3.60 -27.07 -11.09
CA VAL A 312 -3.77 -25.81 -11.84
C VAL A 312 -3.97 -26.16 -13.31
N LEU A 313 -5.09 -25.71 -13.88
CA LEU A 313 -5.44 -25.94 -15.28
C LEU A 313 -4.89 -24.80 -16.14
N VAL A 314 -4.22 -25.17 -17.24
CA VAL A 314 -3.74 -24.23 -18.27
C VAL A 314 -4.48 -24.55 -19.57
N HIS A 315 -5.08 -23.55 -20.19
CA HIS A 315 -5.83 -23.69 -21.45
C HIS A 315 -5.29 -22.71 -22.48
N GLY A 316 -4.85 -23.22 -23.63
CA GLY A 316 -4.55 -22.40 -24.80
C GLY A 316 -5.81 -22.23 -25.64
N ALA A 317 -6.14 -20.98 -25.97
CA ALA A 317 -7.21 -20.62 -26.90
C ALA A 317 -6.60 -19.99 -28.17
N PHE A 318 -7.31 -20.08 -29.30
CA PHE A 318 -6.85 -19.50 -30.56
C PHE A 318 -6.96 -17.97 -30.59
N ASP A 319 -7.94 -17.42 -29.89
CA ASP A 319 -8.23 -15.99 -29.81
C ASP A 319 -8.88 -15.63 -28.46
N GLU A 320 -9.02 -14.32 -28.19
CA GLU A 320 -9.60 -13.79 -26.95
C GLU A 320 -11.09 -14.12 -26.78
N VAL A 321 -11.82 -14.31 -27.88
CA VAL A 321 -13.24 -14.66 -27.85
C VAL A 321 -13.42 -16.09 -27.35
N GLN A 322 -12.57 -17.00 -27.82
CA GLN A 322 -12.53 -18.39 -27.39
C GLN A 322 -12.02 -18.53 -25.95
N GLU A 323 -11.01 -17.74 -25.55
CA GLU A 323 -10.59 -17.65 -24.14
C GLU A 323 -11.76 -17.24 -23.24
N ALA A 324 -12.45 -16.15 -23.58
CA ALA A 324 -13.61 -15.68 -22.82
C ALA A 324 -14.73 -16.72 -22.80
N ALA A 325 -15.03 -17.36 -23.93
CA ALA A 325 -16.03 -18.41 -24.00
C ALA A 325 -15.69 -19.61 -23.11
N PHE A 326 -14.41 -20.01 -23.04
CA PHE A 326 -13.91 -21.05 -22.16
C PHE A 326 -14.06 -20.65 -20.68
N VAL A 327 -13.59 -19.46 -20.30
CA VAL A 327 -13.67 -18.96 -18.92
C VAL A 327 -15.13 -18.91 -18.47
N VAL A 328 -15.99 -18.23 -19.24
CA VAL A 328 -17.41 -18.05 -18.89
C VAL A 328 -18.15 -19.39 -18.81
N ARG A 329 -17.80 -20.38 -19.64
CA ARG A 329 -18.37 -21.74 -19.54
C ARG A 329 -17.99 -22.40 -18.21
N ASN A 330 -16.75 -22.27 -17.76
CA ASN A 330 -16.31 -22.82 -16.47
C ASN A 330 -16.92 -22.07 -15.29
N VAL A 331 -17.08 -20.73 -15.40
CA VAL A 331 -17.82 -19.95 -14.41
C VAL A 331 -19.26 -20.45 -14.32
N ALA A 332 -19.97 -20.58 -15.44
CA ALA A 332 -21.35 -21.07 -15.47
C ALA A 332 -21.49 -22.45 -14.81
N ARG A 333 -20.55 -23.36 -15.09
CA ARG A 333 -20.50 -24.68 -14.45
C ARG A 333 -20.32 -24.57 -12.95
N ALA A 334 -19.35 -23.79 -12.47
CA ALA A 334 -19.13 -23.61 -11.04
C ALA A 334 -20.37 -23.03 -10.32
N LEU A 335 -21.07 -22.09 -10.95
CA LEU A 335 -22.33 -21.53 -10.43
C LEU A 335 -23.45 -22.59 -10.39
N ALA A 336 -23.58 -23.40 -11.44
CA ALA A 336 -24.55 -24.50 -11.50
C ALA A 336 -24.26 -25.57 -10.43
N ASP A 337 -22.98 -25.80 -10.11
CA ASP A 337 -22.53 -26.67 -9.03
C ASP A 337 -22.69 -26.03 -7.62
N GLY A 338 -23.32 -24.85 -7.53
CA GLY A 338 -23.67 -24.18 -6.28
C GLY A 338 -22.62 -23.19 -5.75
N THR A 339 -21.54 -22.93 -6.49
CA THR A 339 -20.56 -21.92 -6.09
C THR A 339 -21.19 -20.52 -6.16
N PRO A 340 -21.18 -19.72 -5.09
CA PRO A 340 -21.67 -18.34 -5.17
C PRO A 340 -20.84 -17.49 -6.14
N PRO A 341 -21.45 -16.56 -6.92
CA PRO A 341 -20.69 -15.68 -7.81
C PRO A 341 -19.57 -14.90 -7.12
N SER A 342 -19.75 -14.53 -5.84
CA SER A 342 -18.74 -13.84 -5.03
C SER A 342 -17.49 -14.67 -4.72
N ARG A 343 -17.50 -15.98 -4.98
CA ARG A 343 -16.35 -16.89 -4.81
C ARG A 343 -15.55 -17.09 -6.10
N VAL A 344 -15.94 -16.45 -7.19
CA VAL A 344 -15.27 -16.54 -8.49
C VAL A 344 -14.67 -15.18 -8.85
N ALA A 345 -13.43 -15.16 -9.34
CA ALA A 345 -12.75 -13.96 -9.80
C ALA A 345 -12.03 -14.23 -11.13
N VAL A 346 -12.06 -13.25 -12.02
CA VAL A 346 -11.30 -13.24 -13.27
C VAL A 346 -10.28 -12.11 -13.18
N PHE A 347 -8.99 -12.46 -13.23
CA PHE A 347 -7.89 -11.50 -13.20
C PHE A 347 -7.30 -11.34 -14.60
N PHE A 348 -7.01 -10.09 -14.97
CA PHE A 348 -6.40 -9.73 -16.25
C PHE A 348 -5.31 -8.68 -16.02
N ARG A 349 -4.40 -8.52 -17.00
CA ARG A 349 -3.22 -7.65 -16.87
C ARG A 349 -3.55 -6.17 -17.09
N THR A 350 -4.48 -5.88 -18.00
CA THR A 350 -4.90 -4.52 -18.36
C THR A 350 -6.43 -4.41 -18.38
N ASN A 351 -6.97 -3.24 -18.05
CA ASN A 351 -8.41 -3.01 -18.04
C ASN A 351 -9.07 -3.21 -19.40
N ALA A 352 -8.34 -3.03 -20.50
CA ALA A 352 -8.86 -3.26 -21.86
C ALA A 352 -9.29 -4.72 -22.09
N GLN A 353 -8.68 -5.68 -21.38
CA GLN A 353 -9.05 -7.09 -21.48
C GLN A 353 -10.40 -7.42 -20.84
N SER A 354 -10.94 -6.57 -19.96
CA SER A 354 -12.22 -6.83 -19.28
C SER A 354 -13.39 -6.98 -20.26
N ARG A 355 -13.42 -6.18 -21.32
CA ARG A 355 -14.54 -6.06 -22.25
C ARG A 355 -15.00 -7.39 -22.84
N VAL A 356 -14.08 -8.22 -23.31
CA VAL A 356 -14.43 -9.50 -23.95
C VAL A 356 -15.06 -10.48 -22.94
N PHE A 357 -14.62 -10.45 -21.68
CA PHE A 357 -15.22 -11.26 -20.62
C PHE A 357 -16.59 -10.71 -20.19
N GLU A 358 -16.74 -9.38 -20.09
CA GLU A 358 -18.03 -8.74 -19.76
C GLU A 358 -19.10 -9.07 -20.81
N ASP A 359 -18.75 -8.94 -22.10
CA ASP A 359 -19.66 -9.25 -23.21
C ASP A 359 -20.05 -10.74 -23.18
N ALA A 360 -19.08 -11.65 -22.99
CA ALA A 360 -19.34 -13.09 -22.89
C ALA A 360 -20.19 -13.47 -21.66
N MET A 361 -19.97 -12.84 -20.50
CA MET A 361 -20.79 -13.05 -19.30
C MET A 361 -22.21 -12.51 -19.49
N ARG A 362 -22.36 -11.32 -20.07
CA ARG A 362 -23.66 -10.70 -20.38
C ARG A 362 -24.49 -11.57 -21.30
N ASN A 363 -23.88 -12.10 -22.37
CA ASN A 363 -24.56 -12.98 -23.32
C ASN A 363 -25.09 -14.29 -22.68
N ARG A 364 -24.50 -14.72 -21.56
CA ARG A 364 -24.95 -15.89 -20.79
C ARG A 364 -25.76 -15.55 -19.54
N GLY A 365 -26.10 -14.28 -19.33
CA GLY A 365 -26.83 -13.83 -18.15
C GLY A 365 -26.08 -14.05 -16.84
N ILE A 366 -24.73 -14.11 -16.87
CA ILE A 366 -23.92 -14.32 -15.66
C ILE A 366 -23.73 -12.98 -14.95
N PRO A 367 -24.13 -12.87 -13.67
CA PRO A 367 -23.92 -11.65 -12.89
C PRO A 367 -22.42 -11.44 -12.65
N HIS A 368 -21.94 -10.23 -12.92
CA HIS A 368 -20.54 -9.87 -12.77
C HIS A 368 -20.39 -8.42 -12.31
N ARG A 369 -19.22 -8.12 -11.73
CA ARG A 369 -18.83 -6.76 -11.31
C ARG A 369 -17.38 -6.53 -11.68
N VAL A 370 -17.10 -5.44 -12.39
CA VAL A 370 -15.73 -4.99 -12.65
C VAL A 370 -15.25 -4.13 -11.48
N VAL A 371 -14.07 -4.45 -10.96
CA VAL A 371 -13.41 -3.68 -9.90
C VAL A 371 -12.32 -2.82 -10.54
N GLY A 372 -12.35 -1.51 -10.28
CA GLY A 372 -11.34 -0.57 -10.81
C GLY A 372 -11.69 0.10 -12.16
N ALA A 373 -12.89 -0.13 -12.70
CA ALA A 373 -13.44 0.71 -13.78
C ALA A 373 -13.85 2.10 -13.24
N VAL A 374 -13.83 3.12 -14.11
CA VAL A 374 -14.06 4.57 -13.87
C VAL A 374 -14.65 4.86 -12.49
N ARG A 375 -13.85 5.48 -11.60
CA ARG A 375 -14.26 5.77 -10.22
C ARG A 375 -15.56 6.59 -10.25
N PHE A 376 -16.51 6.26 -9.37
CA PHE A 376 -17.80 6.97 -9.26
C PHE A 376 -17.64 8.49 -9.15
N TYR A 377 -16.61 8.97 -8.43
CA TYR A 377 -16.27 10.39 -8.26
C TYR A 377 -15.57 11.06 -9.46
N GLN A 378 -15.18 10.31 -10.48
CA GLN A 378 -14.60 10.84 -11.72
C GLN A 378 -15.67 11.10 -12.80
N ARG A 379 -16.93 10.84 -12.48
CA ARG A 379 -18.07 11.23 -13.33
C ARG A 379 -18.23 12.74 -13.25
N LYS A 380 -18.30 13.42 -14.40
CA LYS A 380 -18.44 14.88 -14.49
C LYS A 380 -19.58 15.39 -13.61
N GLU A 381 -20.68 14.65 -13.61
CA GLU A 381 -21.91 14.93 -12.87
C GLU A 381 -21.74 14.92 -11.34
N VAL A 382 -20.69 14.29 -10.82
CA VAL A 382 -20.37 14.22 -9.38
C VAL A 382 -19.31 15.25 -8.98
N LYS A 383 -18.49 15.75 -9.92
CA LYS A 383 -17.51 16.82 -9.67
C LYS A 383 -18.12 18.22 -9.70
N ASP A 384 -19.24 18.40 -10.40
CA ASP A 384 -19.91 19.70 -10.56
C ASP A 384 -20.91 20.03 -9.41
N VAL A 385 -21.03 19.16 -8.40
CA VAL A 385 -21.87 19.31 -7.19
C VAL A 385 -20.98 19.49 -5.97
#